data_AF-A0A397J1L3-F1
#
_entry.id   AF-A0A397J1L3-F1
#
_cell.length_a   1.000
_cell.length_b   1.000
_cell.length_c   1.000
_cell.angle_alpha   90.00
_cell.angle_beta   90.00
_cell.angle_gamma   90.00
#
_symmetry.space_group_name_H-M   'P 1'
#
loop_
_entity.id
_entity.type
_entity.pdbx_description
1 polymer ?
#
loop_
_entity_poly.entity_id
_entity_poly.type
_entity_poly.pdbx_seq_one_letter_code
_entity_poly.pdbx_strand_id
1 'polypeptide(L)'
;MAFYGICPECNQVFTDYGWCKQCNSKHFQNDFDKWTSGNNTIDKLIQDAQINATNEWEVLEWIPYDRFNDIKETAKGGFGAIYKAKWIDGPIFMRIIKTQQWHRCGQINVALKKFDNNFACLNEDYLNEQFT
;
A
#
# COMPACT_ATOMS: atom_id res chain seq x y z
N MET A 1 11.37 22.32 15.04
CA MET A 1 11.09 20.88 15.20
C MET A 1 9.60 20.73 15.36
N ALA A 2 8.92 20.06 14.44
CA ALA A 2 7.52 19.71 14.64
C ALA A 2 7.47 18.59 15.69
N PHE A 3 6.77 18.83 16.81
CA PHE A 3 6.65 17.84 17.87
C PHE A 3 5.38 17.01 17.59
N TYR A 4 5.54 15.89 16.90
CA TYR A 4 4.43 15.01 16.51
C TYR A 4 3.85 14.18 17.67
N GLY A 5 4.41 14.33 18.88
CA GLY A 5 4.00 13.59 20.08
C GLY A 5 4.76 12.28 20.26
N ILE A 6 4.37 11.52 21.30
CA ILE A 6 4.98 10.25 21.67
C ILE A 6 4.02 9.11 21.33
N CYS A 7 4.53 8.08 20.66
CA CYS A 7 3.80 6.85 20.39
C CYS A 7 3.58 6.07 21.69
N PRO A 8 2.33 5.75 22.07
CA PRO A 8 2.07 5.06 23.32
C PRO A 8 2.33 3.55 23.25
N GLU A 9 2.67 2.99 22.08
CA GLU A 9 3.06 1.58 21.94
C GLU A 9 4.54 1.34 22.31
N CYS A 10 5.45 2.24 21.92
CA CYS A 10 6.89 2.07 22.11
C CYS A 10 7.59 3.22 22.86
N ASN A 11 6.84 4.25 23.27
CA ASN A 11 7.34 5.47 23.92
C ASN A 11 8.40 6.24 23.11
N GLN A 12 8.45 6.05 21.78
CA GLN A 12 9.28 6.83 20.88
C GLN A 12 8.49 8.00 20.27
N VAL A 13 9.19 9.03 19.77
CA VAL A 13 8.57 10.13 19.05
C VAL A 13 7.94 9.62 17.75
N PHE A 14 6.74 10.10 17.42
CA PHE A 14 6.13 9.81 16.13
C PHE A 14 7.00 10.33 14.98
N THR A 15 7.04 9.59 13.87
CA THR A 15 7.78 9.98 12.66
C THR A 15 7.00 11.01 11.85
N ASP A 16 5.66 10.91 11.88
CA ASP A 16 4.72 11.88 11.31
C ASP A 16 3.41 11.91 12.13
N TYR A 17 2.44 12.74 11.78
CA TYR A 17 1.16 12.92 12.46
C TYR A 17 0.39 11.61 12.61
N GLY A 18 0.51 10.97 13.78
CA GLY A 18 -0.11 9.67 14.04
C GLY A 18 0.61 8.47 13.42
N TRP A 19 1.80 8.65 12.83
CA TRP A 19 2.60 7.59 12.24
C TRP A 19 3.84 7.27 13.07
N CYS A 20 3.94 6.03 13.56
CA CYS A 20 5.15 5.53 14.23
C CYS A 20 5.82 4.50 13.34
N LYS A 21 6.93 4.88 12.68
CA LYS A 21 7.65 3.98 11.76
C LYS A 21 7.99 2.63 12.41
N GLN A 22 8.55 2.64 13.62
CA GLN A 22 8.97 1.41 14.29
C GLN A 22 7.79 0.46 14.57
N CYS A 23 6.67 0.99 15.08
CA CYS A 23 5.50 0.17 15.37
C CYS A 23 4.82 -0.31 14.09
N ASN A 24 4.58 0.60 13.13
CA ASN A 24 3.91 0.27 11.88
C ASN A 24 4.71 -0.73 11.04
N SER A 25 6.05 -0.59 10.98
CA SER A 25 6.94 -1.57 10.35
C SER A 25 6.78 -2.97 10.94
N LYS A 26 6.81 -3.08 12.28
CA LYS A 26 6.59 -4.36 12.98
C LYS A 26 5.20 -4.93 12.71
N HIS A 27 4.20 -4.07 12.65
CA HIS A 27 2.83 -4.48 12.37
C HIS A 27 2.67 -5.03 10.95
N PHE A 28 3.26 -4.39 9.94
CA PHE A 28 3.27 -4.92 8.57
C PHE A 28 4.01 -6.26 8.49
N GLN A 29 5.16 -6.39 9.15
CA GLN A 29 5.92 -7.65 9.21
C GLN A 29 5.08 -8.82 9.74
N ASN A 30 4.22 -8.59 10.74
CA ASN A 30 3.31 -9.62 11.26
C ASN A 30 2.23 -10.07 10.27
N ASP A 31 1.99 -9.31 9.21
CA ASP A 31 0.98 -9.57 8.18
C ASP A 31 1.59 -10.12 6.87
N PHE A 32 2.92 -10.23 6.75
CA PHE A 32 3.58 -10.67 5.51
C PHE A 32 3.19 -12.08 5.08
N ASP A 33 2.92 -12.98 6.03
CA ASP A 33 2.49 -14.35 5.72
C ASP A 33 0.98 -14.45 5.41
N LYS A 34 0.22 -13.34 5.52
CA LYS A 34 -1.23 -13.32 5.31
C LYS A 34 -1.63 -13.00 3.87
N TRP A 35 -0.69 -12.61 3.03
CA TRP A 35 -0.93 -12.30 1.63
C TRP A 35 0.30 -12.60 0.78
N THR A 36 0.08 -12.83 -0.51
CA THR A 36 1.13 -12.91 -1.53
C THR A 36 0.53 -12.50 -2.87
N SER A 37 1.33 -11.86 -3.71
CA SER A 37 0.99 -11.61 -5.11
C SER A 37 1.21 -12.84 -6.01
N GLY A 38 1.87 -13.88 -5.50
CA GLY A 38 2.41 -14.98 -6.29
C GLY A 38 3.71 -14.63 -7.02
N ASN A 39 4.27 -13.43 -6.81
CA ASN A 39 5.54 -12.98 -7.37
C ASN A 39 6.45 -12.43 -6.26
N ASN A 40 7.52 -13.16 -5.95
CA ASN A 40 8.45 -12.81 -4.86
C ASN A 40 9.12 -11.44 -5.03
N THR A 41 9.37 -10.99 -6.27
CA THR A 41 9.97 -9.67 -6.53
C THR A 41 9.00 -8.55 -6.17
N ILE A 42 7.73 -8.69 -6.55
CA ILE A 42 6.68 -7.73 -6.20
C ILE A 42 6.44 -7.75 -4.68
N ASP A 43 6.33 -8.95 -4.09
CA ASP A 43 6.12 -9.11 -2.65
C ASP A 43 7.23 -8.42 -1.87
N LYS A 44 8.50 -8.64 -2.25
CA LYS A 44 9.65 -7.98 -1.62
C LYS A 44 9.62 -6.46 -1.76
N LEU A 45 9.30 -5.94 -2.95
CA LEU A 45 9.17 -4.49 -3.18
C LEU A 45 8.13 -3.86 -2.24
N ILE A 46 6.96 -4.50 -2.12
CA ILE A 46 5.89 -4.03 -1.24
C ILE A 46 6.31 -4.11 0.23
N GLN A 47 6.90 -5.23 0.66
CA GLN A 47 7.39 -5.42 2.04
C GLN A 47 8.47 -4.40 2.41
N ASP A 48 9.42 -4.14 1.51
CA ASP A 48 10.50 -3.15 1.72
C ASP A 48 9.93 -1.73 1.83
N ALA A 49 8.94 -1.37 1.00
CA ALA A 49 8.24 -0.09 1.12
C ALA A 49 7.49 0.03 2.45
N GLN A 50 6.76 -1.01 2.87
CA GLN A 50 6.01 -1.03 4.13
C GLN A 50 6.91 -0.90 5.37
N ILE A 51 8.07 -1.56 5.37
CA ILE A 51 9.04 -1.48 6.48
C ILE A 51 9.64 -0.08 6.61
N ASN A 52 9.86 0.59 5.47
CA ASN A 52 10.61 1.84 5.42
C ASN A 52 9.75 3.10 5.50
N ALA A 53 8.44 3.00 5.25
CA ALA A 53 7.49 4.12 5.25
C ALA A 53 7.57 4.97 6.53
N THR A 54 7.76 6.28 6.34
CA THR A 54 7.86 7.27 7.42
C THR A 54 6.54 7.99 7.69
N ASN A 55 5.56 7.84 6.81
CA ASN A 55 4.19 8.33 6.91
C ASN A 55 3.25 7.41 6.11
N GLU A 56 1.94 7.70 6.15
CA GLU A 56 0.90 6.93 5.47
C GLU A 56 0.95 7.01 3.93
N TRP A 57 1.50 8.09 3.37
CA TRP A 57 1.56 8.31 1.92
C TRP A 57 2.69 7.53 1.24
N GLU A 58 3.71 7.15 2.00
CA GLU A 58 4.86 6.36 1.51
C GLU A 58 4.59 4.85 1.48
N VAL A 59 3.47 4.40 2.05
CA VAL A 59 3.15 2.98 2.15
C VAL A 59 2.63 2.46 0.80
N LEU A 60 3.30 1.44 0.26
CA LEU A 60 2.71 0.59 -0.76
C LEU A 60 1.82 -0.46 -0.09
N GLU A 61 0.50 -0.34 -0.28
CA GLU A 61 -0.47 -1.27 0.28
C GLU A 61 -0.74 -2.44 -0.66
N TRP A 62 -0.76 -3.66 -0.10
CA TRP A 62 -1.38 -4.81 -0.76
C TRP A 62 -2.89 -4.76 -0.56
N ILE A 63 -3.65 -4.68 -1.66
CA ILE A 63 -5.12 -4.57 -1.62
C ILE A 63 -5.73 -5.79 -2.29
N PRO A 64 -6.48 -6.63 -1.54
CA PRO A 64 -7.24 -7.73 -2.13
C PRO A 64 -8.23 -7.24 -3.19
N TYR A 65 -8.33 -7.96 -4.31
CA TYR A 65 -9.11 -7.51 -5.47
C TYR A 65 -10.61 -7.36 -5.17
N ASP A 66 -11.14 -8.11 -4.21
CA ASP A 66 -12.53 -8.03 -3.74
C ASP A 66 -12.85 -6.76 -2.94
N ARG A 67 -11.85 -5.92 -2.63
CA ARG A 67 -12.04 -4.58 -2.06
C ARG A 67 -12.35 -3.52 -3.12
N PHE A 68 -12.41 -3.90 -4.40
CA PHE A 68 -12.79 -3.02 -5.50
C PHE A 68 -14.18 -3.34 -6.03
N ASN A 69 -15.02 -2.31 -6.14
CA ASN A 69 -16.37 -2.37 -6.69
C ASN A 69 -16.51 -1.48 -7.93
N ASP A 70 -17.62 -1.63 -8.65
CA ASP A 70 -17.98 -0.81 -9.82
C ASP A 70 -16.86 -0.72 -10.88
N ILE A 71 -16.15 -1.83 -11.10
CA ILE A 71 -15.00 -1.91 -12.01
C ILE A 71 -15.48 -1.79 -13.46
N LYS A 72 -15.03 -0.74 -14.16
CA LYS A 72 -15.40 -0.45 -15.56
C LYS A 72 -14.17 -0.11 -16.38
N GLU A 73 -14.00 -0.78 -17.51
CA GLU A 73 -12.91 -0.47 -18.44
C GLU A 73 -13.10 0.96 -18.99
N THR A 74 -12.03 1.73 -19.00
CA THR A 74 -12.01 3.12 -19.49
C THR A 74 -11.16 3.24 -20.75
N ALA A 75 -10.07 2.48 -20.84
CA ALA A 75 -9.19 2.48 -22.00
C ALA A 75 -8.42 1.17 -22.08
N LYS A 76 -8.05 0.78 -23.31
CA LYS A 76 -7.17 -0.35 -23.58
C LYS A 76 -6.08 0.09 -24.55
N GLY A 77 -4.83 -0.20 -24.22
CA GLY A 77 -3.66 0.10 -25.04
C GLY A 77 -2.77 -1.12 -25.23
N GLY A 78 -1.59 -0.93 -25.83
CA GLY A 78 -0.65 -2.02 -26.09
C GLY A 78 0.00 -2.64 -24.84
N PHE A 79 -0.12 -1.98 -23.68
CA PHE A 79 0.49 -2.40 -22.41
C PHE A 79 -0.55 -2.80 -21.36
N GLY A 80 -1.76 -3.14 -21.79
CA GLY A 80 -2.87 -3.54 -20.93
C GLY A 80 -4.04 -2.57 -20.94
N ALA A 81 -4.88 -2.66 -19.90
CA ALA A 81 -6.14 -1.93 -19.80
C ALA A 81 -6.24 -1.13 -18.50
N ILE A 82 -6.89 0.03 -18.58
CA ILE A 82 -7.17 0.91 -17.46
C ILE A 82 -8.66 0.80 -17.11
N TYR A 83 -8.94 0.57 -15.85
CA TYR A 83 -10.28 0.49 -15.28
C TYR A 83 -10.48 1.62 -14.29
N LYS A 84 -11.71 2.13 -14.23
CA LYS A 84 -12.18 2.92 -13.10
C LYS A 84 -12.84 1.99 -12.10
N ALA A 85 -12.56 2.16 -10.82
CA ALA A 85 -13.16 1.37 -9.75
C ALA A 85 -13.41 2.23 -8.50
N LYS A 86 -14.18 1.69 -7.56
CA LYS A 86 -14.30 2.20 -6.19
C LYS A 86 -13.52 1.28 -5.25
N TRP A 87 -12.53 1.81 -4.54
CA TRP A 87 -11.91 1.10 -3.44
C TRP A 87 -12.74 1.33 -2.18
N ILE A 88 -13.34 0.28 -1.62
CA ILE A 88 -14.36 0.42 -0.56
C ILE A 88 -13.81 0.90 0.77
N ASP A 89 -12.55 0.57 1.08
CA ASP A 89 -11.92 1.01 2.33
C ASP A 89 -11.17 2.32 2.20
N GLY A 90 -10.60 2.58 1.02
CA GLY A 90 -9.64 3.65 0.81
C GLY A 90 -8.29 3.41 1.51
N PRO A 91 -7.35 4.35 1.33
CA PRO A 91 -6.00 4.27 1.86
C PRO A 91 -5.98 4.27 3.38
N ILE A 92 -4.94 3.66 3.94
CA ILE A 92 -4.59 3.79 5.36
C ILE A 92 -4.37 5.27 5.67
N PHE A 93 -4.94 5.70 6.79
CA PHE A 93 -4.70 7.01 7.36
C PHE A 93 -3.82 6.90 8.61
N MET A 94 -4.22 6.07 9.57
CA MET A 94 -3.44 5.84 10.79
C MET A 94 -3.84 4.52 11.44
N ARG A 95 -3.04 4.02 12.37
CA ARG A 95 -3.40 2.84 13.16
C ARG A 95 -4.11 3.25 14.45
N ILE A 96 -5.24 2.61 14.75
CA ILE A 96 -5.94 2.78 16.02
C ILE A 96 -5.34 1.78 17.02
N ILE A 97 -4.61 2.31 18.00
CA ILE A 97 -3.84 1.51 18.96
C ILE A 97 -4.73 0.59 19.80
N LYS A 98 -5.90 1.08 20.22
CA LYS A 98 -6.85 0.32 21.06
C LYS A 98 -7.45 -0.90 20.34
N THR A 99 -7.74 -0.78 19.06
CA THR A 99 -8.37 -1.85 18.27
C THR A 99 -7.37 -2.65 17.46
N GLN A 100 -6.12 -2.17 17.37
CA GLN A 100 -5.07 -2.70 16.50
C GLN A 100 -5.47 -2.75 15.01
N GLN A 101 -6.42 -1.90 14.62
CA GLN A 101 -6.93 -1.82 13.26
C GLN A 101 -6.44 -0.56 12.56
N TRP A 102 -6.29 -0.65 11.25
CA TRP A 102 -6.04 0.51 10.40
C TRP A 102 -7.32 1.35 10.27
N HIS A 103 -7.25 2.61 10.66
CA HIS A 103 -8.21 3.62 10.24
C HIS A 103 -7.93 3.98 8.78
N ARG A 104 -8.97 4.04 7.97
CA ARG A 104 -8.87 4.27 6.53
C ARG A 104 -9.76 5.44 6.12
N CYS A 105 -9.42 6.09 5.02
CA CYS A 105 -10.11 7.28 4.54
C CYS A 105 -11.55 7.02 4.05
N GLY A 106 -11.96 5.75 3.94
CA GLY A 106 -13.26 5.36 3.41
C GLY A 106 -13.25 5.30 1.89
N GLN A 107 -14.42 5.01 1.32
CA GLN A 107 -14.53 4.71 -0.11
C GLN A 107 -14.02 5.85 -1.00
N ILE A 108 -13.13 5.53 -1.94
CA ILE A 108 -12.62 6.47 -2.96
C ILE A 108 -12.71 5.90 -4.37
N ASN A 109 -12.76 6.79 -5.37
CA ASN A 109 -12.61 6.37 -6.77
C ASN A 109 -11.12 6.23 -7.10
N VAL A 110 -10.77 5.15 -7.78
CA VAL A 110 -9.39 4.83 -8.17
C VAL A 110 -9.32 4.42 -9.64
N ALA A 111 -8.13 4.52 -10.21
CA ALA A 111 -7.78 3.90 -11.49
C ALA A 111 -7.01 2.61 -11.21
N LEU A 112 -7.44 1.50 -11.82
CA LEU A 112 -6.72 0.23 -11.79
C LEU A 112 -6.06 0.01 -13.15
N LYS A 113 -4.76 -0.23 -13.17
CA LYS A 113 -4.04 -0.65 -14.38
C LYS A 113 -3.86 -2.16 -14.34
N LYS A 114 -4.46 -2.85 -15.30
CA LYS A 114 -4.21 -4.27 -15.55
C LYS A 114 -3.14 -4.38 -16.62
N PHE A 115 -2.10 -5.14 -16.35
CA PHE A 115 -1.06 -5.46 -17.32
C PHE A 115 -1.35 -6.81 -17.99
N ASP A 116 -0.98 -6.95 -19.26
CA ASP A 116 -1.14 -8.21 -20.00
C ASP A 116 -0.08 -9.25 -19.58
N ASN A 117 -0.40 -10.54 -19.79
CA ASN A 117 0.36 -11.72 -19.30
C ASN A 117 1.86 -11.81 -19.69
N ASN A 118 2.41 -10.86 -20.45
CA ASN A 118 3.86 -10.69 -20.60
C ASN A 118 4.54 -10.17 -19.31
N PHE A 119 3.79 -9.98 -18.23
CA PHE A 119 4.25 -9.60 -16.89
C PHE A 119 5.20 -10.60 -16.22
N ALA A 120 5.39 -11.81 -16.79
CA ALA A 120 6.44 -12.74 -16.36
C ALA A 120 7.86 -12.14 -16.48
N CYS A 121 8.01 -11.00 -17.16
CA CYS A 121 9.28 -10.31 -17.38
C CYS A 121 9.29 -8.89 -16.78
N LEU A 122 8.80 -8.69 -15.55
CA LEU A 122 9.24 -7.53 -14.76
C LEU A 122 10.72 -7.70 -14.46
N ASN A 123 11.59 -7.33 -15.40
CA ASN A 123 12.99 -7.08 -15.07
C ASN A 123 13.08 -5.75 -14.30
N GLU A 124 14.13 -5.58 -13.52
CA GLU A 124 14.36 -4.39 -12.69
C GLU A 124 14.27 -3.08 -13.51
N ASP A 125 14.61 -3.15 -14.79
CA ASP A 125 14.56 -2.03 -15.74
C ASP A 125 13.13 -1.46 -15.92
N TYR A 126 12.09 -2.32 -15.99
CA TYR A 126 10.70 -1.85 -16.16
C TYR A 126 10.16 -1.13 -14.91
N LEU A 127 10.57 -1.58 -13.71
CA LEU A 127 10.18 -0.93 -12.47
C LEU A 127 10.85 0.45 -12.35
N ASN A 128 12.09 0.59 -12.80
CA ASN A 128 12.82 1.85 -12.74
C ASN A 128 12.26 2.93 -13.68
N GLU A 129 11.65 2.57 -14.81
CA GLU A 129 11.06 3.55 -15.74
C GLU A 129 9.72 4.13 -15.25
N GLN A 130 8.92 3.39 -14.47
CA GLN A 130 7.55 3.81 -14.13
C GLN A 130 7.44 4.58 -12.80
N PHE A 131 8.51 4.64 -12.01
CA PHE A 131 8.56 5.38 -10.73
C PHE A 131 9.48 6.64 -10.76
N THR A 132 9.96 7.06 -11.93
CA THR A 132 10.61 8.37 -12.15
C THR A 132 9.64 9.48 -12.52
#